data_AF-A0A7Y4Z8Y1-F1
#
_entry.id   AF-A0A7Y4Z8Y1-F1
#
_cell.length_a   1.000
_cell.length_b   1.000
_cell.length_c   1.000
_cell.angle_alpha   90.00
_cell.angle_beta   90.00
_cell.angle_gamma   90.00
#
_symmetry.space_group_name_H-M   'P 1'
#
loop_
_entity.id
_entity.type
_entity.pdbx_description
1 polymer ?
#
loop_
_entity_poly.entity_id
_entity_poly.type
_entity_poly.pdbx_seq_one_letter_code
_entity_poly.pdbx_strand_id
1 'polypeptide(L)'
;QPCVSPIWDTGLTSLVLQEVNRYEHNPKTQQAIKSALHWLVSKQLRDEPGDWQIQRPNLPGGGWAFQFGNSYYPDVDDTAVVALALVQADERKFAENIERAGSWIAGMQSRNGGYGAFDADNNHYYLNHIPFADHGALLDPPTADVSGRCIMFLGKLVSKHPEYQAVIDNCIAYLRNEQETDGSWFGRWGTNYIYGTWSVLTGFETAGVPKTDPSIRKAVTWLKSKQRKDGGWGEDNVSYHDPKIRGTHHTSTAFHTALALLALLSTGESGCPEVKAGVNYLLKNQQVDGYWNGTSFNAPGFPKVFYLKYHGYDKFFPLWALGRYRNELIAAE
;
A
#
# COMPACT_ATOMS: atom_id res chain seq x y z
N GLN A 1 -18.38 -6.09 -10.13
CA GLN A 1 -17.10 -5.40 -9.96
C GLN A 1 -17.09 -4.23 -10.94
N PRO A 2 -16.93 -2.97 -10.49
CA PRO A 2 -17.05 -1.77 -11.34
C PRO A 2 -15.82 -1.52 -12.24
N CYS A 3 -14.66 -2.06 -11.86
CA CYS A 3 -13.41 -2.01 -12.60
C CYS A 3 -12.57 -3.27 -12.27
N VAL A 4 -11.74 -3.73 -13.20
CA VAL A 4 -10.85 -4.89 -13.00
C VAL A 4 -9.47 -4.42 -12.55
N SER A 5 -8.84 -5.17 -11.64
CA SER A 5 -7.59 -4.84 -10.93
C SER A 5 -6.35 -5.67 -11.34
N PRO A 6 -6.14 -6.03 -12.62
CA PRO A 6 -5.13 -7.02 -12.99
C PRO A 6 -3.70 -6.56 -12.72
N ILE A 7 -3.38 -5.28 -12.86
CA ILE A 7 -2.02 -4.78 -12.59
C ILE A 7 -1.76 -4.79 -11.09
N TRP A 8 -2.66 -4.19 -10.31
CA TRP A 8 -2.62 -4.17 -8.85
C TRP A 8 -2.48 -5.55 -8.23
N ASP A 9 -3.37 -6.49 -8.60
CA ASP A 9 -3.36 -7.84 -8.04
C ASP A 9 -2.08 -8.59 -8.45
N THR A 10 -1.57 -8.39 -9.67
CA THR A 10 -0.34 -9.03 -10.13
C THR A 10 0.90 -8.45 -9.44
N GLY A 11 0.95 -7.14 -9.25
CA GLY A 11 2.04 -6.44 -8.55
C GLY A 11 2.13 -6.88 -7.09
N LEU A 12 1.03 -6.81 -6.35
CA LEU A 12 0.98 -7.27 -4.95
C LEU A 12 1.31 -8.76 -4.84
N THR A 13 0.70 -9.61 -5.66
CA THR A 13 1.00 -11.06 -5.64
C THR A 13 2.48 -11.33 -5.92
N SER A 14 3.11 -10.55 -6.82
CA SER A 14 4.54 -10.68 -7.10
C SER A 14 5.39 -10.39 -5.86
N LEU A 15 5.07 -9.32 -5.10
CA LEU A 15 5.75 -9.01 -3.84
C LEU A 15 5.58 -10.13 -2.80
N VAL A 16 4.37 -10.68 -2.69
CA VAL A 16 4.09 -11.80 -1.76
C VAL A 16 4.89 -13.04 -2.12
N LEU A 17 4.90 -13.42 -3.40
CA LEU A 17 5.66 -14.58 -3.86
C LEU A 17 7.17 -14.37 -3.70
N GLN A 18 7.68 -13.15 -3.92
CA GLN A 18 9.08 -12.80 -3.65
C GLN A 18 9.42 -12.94 -2.16
N GLU A 19 8.55 -12.47 -1.27
CA GLU A 19 8.73 -12.62 0.18
C GLU A 19 8.76 -14.11 0.58
N VAL A 20 7.76 -14.90 0.18
CA VAL A 20 7.70 -16.33 0.51
C VAL A 20 8.86 -17.11 -0.09
N ASN A 21 9.33 -16.72 -1.28
CA ASN A 21 10.40 -17.42 -1.97
C ASN A 21 11.81 -16.97 -1.56
N ARG A 22 11.95 -15.99 -0.65
CA ARG A 22 13.24 -15.40 -0.25
C ARG A 22 14.28 -16.44 0.19
N TYR A 23 13.85 -17.45 0.96
CA TYR A 23 14.72 -18.52 1.47
C TYR A 23 14.39 -19.92 0.95
N GLU A 24 13.24 -20.13 0.30
CA GLU A 24 12.83 -21.45 -0.21
C GLU A 24 13.36 -21.78 -1.61
N HIS A 25 13.51 -20.75 -2.46
CA HIS A 25 13.94 -20.89 -3.86
C HIS A 25 13.15 -21.94 -4.67
N ASN A 26 11.83 -22.04 -4.46
CA ASN A 26 10.96 -22.97 -5.17
C ASN A 26 10.91 -22.65 -6.68
N PRO A 27 11.27 -23.61 -7.57
CA PRO A 27 11.34 -23.35 -9.02
C PRO A 27 10.00 -22.95 -9.66
N LYS A 28 8.87 -23.49 -9.19
CA LYS A 28 7.55 -23.11 -9.72
C LYS A 28 7.20 -21.67 -9.35
N THR A 29 7.47 -21.29 -8.10
CA THR A 29 7.26 -19.92 -7.62
C THR A 29 8.17 -18.94 -8.35
N GLN A 30 9.45 -19.27 -8.54
CA GLN A 30 10.39 -18.45 -9.32
C GLN A 30 9.91 -18.23 -10.77
N GLN A 31 9.42 -19.29 -11.42
CA GLN A 31 8.90 -19.17 -12.77
C GLN A 31 7.62 -18.32 -12.82
N ALA A 32 6.72 -18.44 -11.83
CA ALA A 32 5.53 -17.61 -11.72
C ALA A 32 5.88 -16.12 -11.54
N ILE A 33 6.82 -15.80 -10.63
CA ILE A 33 7.34 -14.44 -10.45
C ILE A 33 7.92 -13.91 -11.76
N LYS A 34 8.78 -14.67 -12.43
CA LYS A 34 9.40 -14.26 -13.69
C LYS A 34 8.34 -13.93 -14.76
N SER A 35 7.35 -14.80 -14.94
CA SER A 35 6.27 -14.58 -15.91
C SER A 35 5.44 -13.33 -15.57
N ALA A 36 5.11 -13.13 -14.29
CA ALA A 36 4.35 -11.97 -13.82
C ALA A 36 5.10 -10.66 -14.06
N LEU A 37 6.39 -10.58 -13.69
CA LEU A 37 7.21 -9.39 -13.89
C LEU A 37 7.42 -9.06 -15.36
N HIS A 38 7.62 -10.07 -16.21
CA HIS A 38 7.70 -9.87 -17.66
C HIS A 38 6.40 -9.33 -18.25
N TRP A 39 5.25 -9.81 -17.77
CA TRP A 39 3.97 -9.25 -18.16
C TRP A 39 3.81 -7.81 -17.66
N LEU A 40 4.14 -7.51 -16.40
CA LEU A 40 4.10 -6.15 -15.85
C LEU A 40 5.00 -5.19 -16.64
N VAL A 41 6.22 -5.58 -16.99
CA VAL A 41 7.12 -4.77 -17.83
C VAL A 41 6.49 -4.45 -19.19
N SER A 42 5.75 -5.39 -19.79
CA SER A 42 5.04 -5.14 -21.06
C SER A 42 3.87 -4.15 -20.94
N LYS A 43 3.51 -3.76 -19.71
CA LYS A 43 2.39 -2.87 -19.38
C LYS A 43 2.81 -1.49 -18.90
N GLN A 44 4.11 -1.23 -18.76
CA GLN A 44 4.57 0.11 -18.37
C GLN A 44 4.25 1.10 -19.49
N LEU A 45 3.60 2.20 -19.12
CA LEU A 45 3.41 3.32 -20.00
C LEU A 45 4.73 4.08 -20.13
N ARG A 46 5.03 4.51 -21.36
CA ARG A 46 6.15 5.38 -21.68
C ARG A 46 5.66 6.82 -21.70
N ASP A 47 5.59 7.43 -22.87
CA ASP A 47 5.21 8.84 -23.04
C ASP A 47 3.87 8.97 -23.78
N GLU A 48 3.03 7.93 -23.72
CA GLU A 48 1.65 8.02 -24.17
C GLU A 48 0.90 9.15 -23.45
N PRO A 49 -0.10 9.78 -24.11
CA PRO A 49 -0.85 10.87 -23.51
C PRO A 49 -1.57 10.46 -22.22
N GLY A 50 -1.50 11.33 -21.20
CA GLY A 50 -2.31 11.22 -19.99
C GLY A 50 -2.65 12.55 -19.35
N ASP A 51 -3.79 12.61 -18.66
CA ASP A 51 -4.36 13.87 -18.17
C ASP A 51 -3.48 14.52 -17.10
N TRP A 52 -2.69 13.72 -16.38
CA TRP A 52 -1.66 14.18 -15.44
C TRP A 52 -0.67 15.18 -16.06
N GLN A 53 -0.46 15.11 -17.38
CA GLN A 53 0.41 16.05 -18.11
C GLN A 53 -0.12 17.49 -18.09
N ILE A 54 -1.41 17.72 -17.79
CA ILE A 54 -1.95 19.06 -17.60
C ILE A 54 -1.21 19.77 -16.45
N GLN A 55 -0.97 19.05 -15.35
CA GLN A 55 -0.29 19.59 -14.17
C GLN A 55 1.24 19.40 -14.24
N ARG A 56 1.71 18.43 -15.02
CA ARG A 56 3.14 18.10 -15.16
C ARG A 56 3.54 17.93 -16.64
N PRO A 57 3.47 19.00 -17.47
CA PRO A 57 3.60 18.89 -18.94
C PRO A 57 4.99 18.48 -19.44
N ASN A 58 6.02 18.69 -18.61
CA ASN A 58 7.42 18.39 -18.96
C ASN A 58 7.95 17.13 -18.25
N LEU A 59 7.11 16.43 -17.49
CA LEU A 59 7.49 15.20 -16.80
C LEU A 59 7.36 14.03 -17.77
N PRO A 60 8.43 13.25 -18.02
CA PRO A 60 8.33 12.01 -18.79
C PRO A 60 7.42 11.00 -18.10
N GLY A 61 6.67 10.22 -18.86
CA GLY A 61 5.82 9.20 -18.27
C GLY A 61 6.60 7.96 -17.83
N GLY A 62 6.00 7.13 -17.00
CA GLY A 62 6.67 5.91 -16.52
C GLY A 62 5.81 5.04 -15.62
N GLY A 63 4.51 5.34 -15.60
CA GLY A 63 3.56 4.72 -14.69
C GLY A 63 2.95 3.44 -15.22
N TRP A 64 2.18 2.81 -14.35
CA TRP A 64 1.22 1.77 -14.68
C TRP A 64 -0.17 2.27 -14.32
N ALA A 65 -1.17 1.75 -15.02
CA ALA A 65 -2.56 1.94 -14.63
C ALA A 65 -3.07 0.70 -13.91
N PHE A 66 -4.12 0.84 -13.12
CA PHE A 66 -4.84 -0.26 -12.47
C PHE A 66 -5.34 -1.36 -13.42
N GLN A 67 -5.83 -1.00 -14.63
CA GLN A 67 -6.42 -1.94 -15.60
C GLN A 67 -5.42 -2.50 -16.64
N PHE A 68 -5.87 -3.41 -17.51
CA PHE A 68 -5.05 -4.03 -18.57
C PHE A 68 -4.37 -3.05 -19.54
N GLY A 69 -4.95 -1.86 -19.70
CA GLY A 69 -4.50 -0.80 -20.58
C GLY A 69 -5.38 0.42 -20.40
N ASN A 70 -4.78 1.49 -19.89
CA ASN A 70 -5.44 2.77 -19.67
C ASN A 70 -4.38 3.87 -19.63
N SER A 71 -3.89 4.27 -20.80
CA SER A 71 -2.75 5.20 -20.90
C SER A 71 -3.04 6.59 -20.34
N TYR A 72 -4.32 6.99 -20.33
CA TYR A 72 -4.71 8.32 -19.87
C TYR A 72 -4.66 8.49 -18.35
N TYR A 73 -4.80 7.39 -17.61
CA TYR A 73 -4.93 7.39 -16.15
C TYR A 73 -4.01 6.34 -15.49
N PRO A 74 -2.67 6.44 -15.66
CA PRO A 74 -1.77 5.79 -14.72
C PRO A 74 -1.96 6.36 -13.32
N ASP A 75 -1.67 5.54 -12.33
CA ASP A 75 -1.71 5.94 -10.93
C ASP A 75 -0.38 5.64 -10.23
N VAL A 76 -0.03 6.48 -9.27
CA VAL A 76 1.25 6.40 -8.55
C VAL A 76 1.34 5.17 -7.64
N ASP A 77 0.19 4.59 -7.30
CA ASP A 77 0.07 3.52 -6.36
C ASP A 77 0.40 2.15 -6.98
N ASP A 78 -0.26 1.81 -8.09
CA ASP A 78 0.10 0.68 -8.95
C ASP A 78 1.55 0.78 -9.41
N THR A 79 1.97 1.98 -9.81
CA THR A 79 3.35 2.24 -10.24
C THR A 79 4.36 1.91 -9.13
N ALA A 80 4.10 2.35 -7.90
CA ALA A 80 5.01 2.09 -6.78
C ALA A 80 5.09 0.59 -6.44
N VAL A 81 3.96 -0.11 -6.44
CA VAL A 81 3.91 -1.56 -6.16
C VAL A 81 4.64 -2.35 -7.24
N VAL A 82 4.36 -2.07 -8.52
CA VAL A 82 5.00 -2.78 -9.64
C VAL A 82 6.49 -2.50 -9.67
N ALA A 83 6.90 -1.23 -9.56
CA ALA A 83 8.30 -0.87 -9.60
C ALA A 83 9.06 -1.48 -8.42
N LEU A 84 8.50 -1.50 -7.20
CA LEU A 84 9.09 -2.19 -6.06
C LEU A 84 9.31 -3.68 -6.33
N ALA A 85 8.36 -4.36 -6.97
CA ALA A 85 8.51 -5.77 -7.34
C ALA A 85 9.65 -5.99 -8.35
N LEU A 86 9.88 -5.03 -9.26
CA LEU A 86 11.02 -5.06 -10.18
C LEU A 86 12.35 -4.84 -9.45
N VAL A 87 12.41 -3.88 -8.51
CA VAL A 87 13.61 -3.64 -7.67
C VAL A 87 13.99 -4.90 -6.89
N GLN A 88 13.03 -5.57 -6.26
CA GLN A 88 13.28 -6.76 -5.44
C GLN A 88 13.69 -7.99 -6.25
N ALA A 89 13.31 -8.05 -7.54
CA ALA A 89 13.62 -9.19 -8.39
C ALA A 89 15.04 -9.14 -8.95
N ASP A 90 15.35 -8.04 -9.66
CA ASP A 90 16.64 -7.85 -10.33
C ASP A 90 16.75 -6.39 -10.81
N GLU A 91 17.27 -5.53 -9.92
CA GLU A 91 17.41 -4.10 -10.17
C GLU A 91 18.22 -3.78 -11.44
N ARG A 92 19.25 -4.59 -11.76
CA ARG A 92 20.08 -4.34 -12.95
C ARG A 92 19.33 -4.66 -14.23
N LYS A 93 18.58 -5.77 -14.24
CA LYS A 93 17.82 -6.20 -15.40
C LYS A 93 16.67 -5.26 -15.74
N PHE A 94 16.06 -4.64 -14.73
CA PHE A 94 14.89 -3.76 -14.89
C PHE A 94 15.22 -2.28 -14.68
N ALA A 95 16.50 -1.88 -14.79
CA ALA A 95 16.98 -0.54 -14.45
C ALA A 95 16.19 0.57 -15.15
N GLU A 96 15.96 0.48 -16.47
CA GLU A 96 15.18 1.47 -17.24
C GLU A 96 13.75 1.62 -16.70
N ASN A 97 13.07 0.49 -16.42
CA ASN A 97 11.71 0.50 -15.92
C ASN A 97 11.62 1.18 -14.54
N ILE A 98 12.56 0.84 -13.67
CA ILE A 98 12.67 1.36 -12.29
C ILE A 98 12.98 2.86 -12.31
N GLU A 99 13.92 3.30 -13.14
CA GLU A 99 14.32 4.71 -13.27
C GLU A 99 13.15 5.58 -13.75
N ARG A 100 12.42 5.13 -14.79
CA ARG A 100 11.24 5.85 -15.27
C ARG A 100 10.14 5.94 -14.21
N ALA A 101 9.89 4.84 -13.50
CA ALA A 101 8.90 4.82 -12.42
C ALA A 101 9.29 5.78 -11.27
N GLY A 102 10.58 5.78 -10.89
CA GLY A 102 11.13 6.66 -9.86
C GLY A 102 10.98 8.13 -10.23
N SER A 103 11.38 8.48 -11.46
CA SER A 103 11.29 9.85 -11.96
C SER A 103 9.84 10.33 -12.05
N TRP A 104 8.95 9.49 -12.56
CA TRP A 104 7.52 9.81 -12.67
C TRP A 104 6.87 9.98 -11.29
N ILE A 105 7.05 9.04 -10.35
CA ILE A 105 6.53 9.18 -8.98
C ILE A 105 7.14 10.41 -8.29
N ALA A 106 8.44 10.67 -8.42
CA ALA A 106 9.04 11.86 -7.82
C ALA A 106 8.41 13.17 -8.37
N GLY A 107 8.17 13.23 -9.68
CA GLY A 107 7.56 14.39 -10.34
C GLY A 107 6.07 14.59 -10.07
N MET A 108 5.35 13.52 -9.72
CA MET A 108 3.92 13.55 -9.40
C MET A 108 3.61 14.02 -7.96
N GLN A 109 4.62 14.34 -7.15
CA GLN A 109 4.40 14.86 -5.80
C GLN A 109 3.61 16.18 -5.84
N SER A 110 2.60 16.29 -4.98
CA SER A 110 1.87 17.55 -4.77
C SER A 110 2.66 18.50 -3.89
N ARG A 111 2.36 19.79 -3.96
CA ARG A 111 3.10 20.85 -3.24
C ARG A 111 3.09 20.69 -1.72
N ASN A 112 2.11 20.00 -1.16
CA ASN A 112 2.02 19.72 0.28
C ASN A 112 2.89 18.53 0.72
N GLY A 113 3.62 17.88 -0.20
CA GLY A 113 4.48 16.73 0.06
C GLY A 113 3.80 15.37 -0.13
N GLY A 114 2.47 15.32 -0.22
CA GLY A 114 1.73 14.08 -0.42
C GLY A 114 1.44 13.75 -1.89
N TYR A 115 0.72 12.65 -2.07
CA TYR A 115 0.33 12.09 -3.36
C TYR A 115 -1.17 11.82 -3.44
N GLY A 116 -1.82 12.39 -4.45
CA GLY A 116 -3.10 11.86 -4.97
C GLY A 116 -2.85 10.56 -5.73
N ALA A 117 -3.90 9.89 -6.19
CA ALA A 117 -3.77 8.65 -6.95
C ALA A 117 -3.28 8.90 -8.39
N PHE A 118 -3.85 9.86 -9.09
CA PHE A 118 -3.68 10.10 -10.52
C PHE A 118 -3.06 11.45 -10.84
N ASP A 119 -3.40 12.49 -10.08
CA ASP A 119 -3.00 13.87 -10.36
C ASP A 119 -2.20 14.50 -9.22
N ALA A 120 -1.31 15.42 -9.59
CA ALA A 120 -0.68 16.30 -8.63
C ALA A 120 -1.52 17.56 -8.42
N ASP A 121 -1.60 18.04 -7.18
CA ASP A 121 -2.26 19.29 -6.80
C ASP A 121 -3.78 19.34 -7.13
N ASN A 122 -4.45 18.19 -7.27
CA ASN A 122 -5.90 18.10 -7.49
C ASN A 122 -6.68 18.30 -6.17
N ASN A 123 -6.55 19.49 -5.58
CA ASN A 123 -7.06 19.83 -4.25
C ASN A 123 -7.89 21.12 -4.22
N HIS A 124 -8.57 21.42 -5.33
CA HIS A 124 -9.51 22.54 -5.45
C HIS A 124 -10.82 22.28 -4.69
N TYR A 125 -10.74 22.18 -3.34
CA TYR A 125 -11.84 21.76 -2.45
C TYR A 125 -13.16 22.51 -2.64
N TYR A 126 -13.11 23.76 -3.12
CA TYR A 126 -14.32 24.53 -3.40
C TYR A 126 -15.23 23.88 -4.45
N LEU A 127 -14.69 23.03 -5.34
CA LEU A 127 -15.47 22.29 -6.33
C LEU A 127 -16.41 21.25 -5.69
N ASN A 128 -16.14 20.81 -4.45
CA ASN A 128 -17.05 19.94 -3.71
C ASN A 128 -18.27 20.67 -3.12
N HIS A 129 -18.44 21.97 -3.37
CA HIS A 129 -19.59 22.76 -2.89
C HIS A 129 -20.63 23.08 -3.99
N ILE A 130 -20.46 22.57 -5.21
CA ILE A 130 -21.47 22.71 -6.27
C ILE A 130 -22.56 21.62 -6.12
N PRO A 131 -23.80 21.85 -6.60
CA PRO A 131 -24.89 20.87 -6.45
C PRO A 131 -24.60 19.49 -7.05
N PHE A 132 -23.75 19.40 -8.08
CA PHE A 132 -23.34 18.15 -8.69
C PHE A 132 -22.39 17.31 -7.83
N ALA A 133 -21.70 17.93 -6.86
CA ALA A 133 -20.66 17.31 -6.05
C ALA A 133 -21.18 16.85 -4.68
N ASP A 134 -22.43 16.40 -4.61
CA ASP A 134 -23.12 15.95 -3.39
C ASP A 134 -22.39 14.81 -2.65
N HIS A 135 -21.55 14.05 -3.36
CA HIS A 135 -20.73 12.97 -2.81
C HIS A 135 -19.30 13.39 -2.38
N GLY A 136 -18.89 14.64 -2.63
CA GLY A 136 -17.56 15.16 -2.23
C GLY A 136 -16.36 14.47 -2.90
N ALA A 137 -16.58 13.84 -4.05
CA ALA A 137 -15.63 12.93 -4.69
C ALA A 137 -15.09 13.44 -6.05
N LEU A 138 -15.18 14.74 -6.32
CA LEU A 138 -14.72 15.32 -7.59
C LEU A 138 -13.20 15.49 -7.68
N LEU A 139 -12.49 15.29 -6.58
CA LEU A 139 -11.09 15.64 -6.44
C LEU A 139 -10.23 14.42 -6.12
N ASP A 140 -8.95 14.55 -6.42
CA ASP A 140 -7.90 13.60 -6.08
C ASP A 140 -6.84 14.26 -5.18
N PRO A 141 -7.22 14.69 -3.95
CA PRO A 141 -6.27 15.31 -3.04
C PRO A 141 -5.29 14.25 -2.52
N PRO A 142 -4.09 14.69 -2.10
CA PRO A 142 -3.14 13.81 -1.43
C PRO A 142 -3.71 13.03 -0.26
N THR A 143 -3.37 11.74 -0.16
CA THR A 143 -3.77 10.87 0.96
C THR A 143 -2.62 10.06 1.55
N ALA A 144 -2.74 9.74 2.84
CA ALA A 144 -1.67 9.09 3.60
C ALA A 144 -1.30 7.70 3.08
N ASP A 145 -2.29 6.90 2.70
CA ASP A 145 -2.06 5.56 2.14
C ASP A 145 -1.30 5.60 0.81
N VAL A 146 -1.68 6.46 -0.14
CA VAL A 146 -0.97 6.59 -1.44
C VAL A 146 0.44 7.14 -1.22
N SER A 147 0.57 8.14 -0.35
CA SER A 147 1.86 8.76 -0.03
C SER A 147 2.83 7.77 0.62
N GLY A 148 2.34 6.93 1.55
CA GLY A 148 3.11 5.84 2.16
C GLY A 148 3.63 4.83 1.13
N ARG A 149 2.80 4.44 0.15
CA ARG A 149 3.20 3.53 -0.94
C ARG A 149 4.22 4.16 -1.89
N CYS A 150 4.12 5.45 -2.20
CA CYS A 150 5.11 6.14 -3.03
C CYS A 150 6.50 6.12 -2.39
N ILE A 151 6.61 6.49 -1.10
CA ILE A 151 7.92 6.46 -0.42
C ILE A 151 8.39 5.03 -0.09
N MET A 152 7.48 4.06 -0.02
CA MET A 152 7.86 2.65 0.09
C MET A 152 8.81 2.25 -1.05
N PHE A 153 8.52 2.71 -2.26
CA PHE A 153 9.35 2.50 -3.44
C PHE A 153 10.54 3.46 -3.51
N LEU A 154 10.33 4.77 -3.41
CA LEU A 154 11.42 5.76 -3.54
C LEU A 154 12.52 5.55 -2.49
N GLY A 155 12.17 5.12 -1.27
CA GLY A 155 13.14 4.80 -0.22
C GLY A 155 14.13 3.69 -0.61
N LYS A 156 13.74 2.75 -1.51
CA LYS A 156 14.66 1.74 -2.06
C LYS A 156 15.67 2.32 -3.04
N LEU A 157 15.34 3.44 -3.68
CA LEU A 157 16.18 4.05 -4.72
C LEU A 157 17.13 5.12 -4.17
N VAL A 158 16.80 5.74 -3.03
CA VAL A 158 17.47 6.96 -2.53
C VAL A 158 18.99 6.82 -2.37
N SER A 159 19.50 5.63 -2.06
CA SER A 159 20.94 5.38 -1.94
C SER A 159 21.72 5.56 -3.26
N LYS A 160 21.05 5.33 -4.40
CA LYS A 160 21.61 5.50 -5.75
C LYS A 160 21.10 6.76 -6.44
N HIS A 161 19.96 7.29 -5.97
CA HIS A 161 19.29 8.48 -6.45
C HIS A 161 19.10 9.48 -5.30
N PRO A 162 20.20 10.11 -4.81
CA PRO A 162 20.14 11.04 -3.69
C PRO A 162 19.23 12.25 -3.95
N GLU A 163 18.95 12.57 -5.22
CA GLU A 163 17.97 13.58 -5.63
C GLU A 163 16.55 13.31 -5.09
N TYR A 164 16.19 12.05 -4.80
CA TYR A 164 14.88 11.71 -4.22
C TYR A 164 14.78 11.98 -2.71
N GLN A 165 15.90 12.30 -2.03
CA GLN A 165 15.88 12.52 -0.58
C GLN A 165 14.92 13.64 -0.18
N ALA A 166 14.94 14.77 -0.89
CA ALA A 166 14.06 15.90 -0.58
C ALA A 166 12.57 15.55 -0.79
N VAL A 167 12.25 14.77 -1.82
CA VAL A 167 10.88 14.28 -2.10
C VAL A 167 10.40 13.39 -0.96
N ILE A 168 11.26 12.46 -0.51
CA ILE A 168 10.98 11.55 0.61
C ILE A 168 10.78 12.34 1.90
N ASP A 169 11.66 13.30 2.22
CA ASP A 169 11.58 14.10 3.44
C ASP A 169 10.29 14.94 3.51
N ASN A 170 9.90 15.55 2.39
CA ASN A 170 8.63 16.28 2.28
C ASN A 170 7.42 15.36 2.50
N CYS A 171 7.46 14.16 1.94
CA CYS A 171 6.39 13.18 2.12
C CYS A 171 6.33 12.66 3.57
N ILE A 172 7.47 12.43 4.22
CA ILE A 172 7.52 12.08 5.65
C ILE A 172 6.91 13.21 6.49
N ALA A 173 7.22 14.47 6.18
CA ALA A 173 6.64 15.62 6.87
C ALA A 173 5.12 15.69 6.68
N TYR A 174 4.63 15.49 5.45
CA TYR A 174 3.21 15.38 5.14
C TYR A 174 2.55 14.26 5.95
N LEU A 175 3.11 13.05 5.94
CA LEU A 175 2.57 11.90 6.65
C LEU A 175 2.52 12.12 8.17
N ARG A 176 3.52 12.79 8.75
CA ARG A 176 3.49 13.17 10.17
C ARG A 176 2.35 14.16 10.46
N ASN A 177 2.08 15.10 9.55
CA ASN A 177 0.98 16.05 9.67
C ASN A 177 -0.40 15.40 9.53
N GLU A 178 -0.53 14.39 8.68
CA GLU A 178 -1.77 13.62 8.49
C GLU A 178 -2.01 12.56 9.58
N GLN A 179 -1.06 12.39 10.52
CA GLN A 179 -1.22 11.40 11.59
C GLN A 179 -2.32 11.82 12.56
N GLU A 180 -3.19 10.86 12.85
CA GLU A 180 -4.27 11.05 13.79
C GLU A 180 -3.79 11.22 15.24
N THR A 181 -4.65 11.82 16.08
CA THR A 181 -4.35 12.03 17.50
C THR A 181 -4.14 10.75 18.29
N ASP A 182 -4.61 9.61 17.80
CA ASP A 182 -4.38 8.28 18.39
C ASP A 182 -3.21 7.52 17.75
N GLY A 183 -2.61 8.05 16.68
CA GLY A 183 -1.45 7.49 16.00
C GLY A 183 -1.74 6.75 14.70
N SER A 184 -3.02 6.55 14.36
CA SER A 184 -3.40 5.93 13.08
C SER A 184 -3.30 6.87 11.89
N TRP A 185 -3.45 6.33 10.68
CA TRP A 185 -3.62 7.09 9.44
C TRP A 185 -4.86 6.63 8.69
N PHE A 186 -5.62 7.57 8.14
CA PHE A 186 -6.80 7.30 7.32
C PHE A 186 -6.43 6.53 6.05
N GLY A 187 -7.20 5.48 5.72
CA GLY A 187 -7.07 4.74 4.46
C GLY A 187 -8.10 5.25 3.46
N ARG A 188 -7.65 5.88 2.37
CA ARG A 188 -8.55 6.40 1.32
C ARG A 188 -9.02 5.31 0.36
N TRP A 189 -8.20 4.28 0.13
CA TRP A 189 -8.41 3.26 -0.91
C TRP A 189 -8.49 1.83 -0.37
N GLY A 190 -8.39 1.65 0.94
CA GLY A 190 -8.56 0.37 1.61
C GLY A 190 -9.14 0.61 3.00
N THR A 191 -10.03 -0.27 3.45
CA THR A 191 -10.72 -0.12 4.73
C THR A 191 -9.79 -0.39 5.90
N ASN A 192 -9.67 0.49 6.89
CA ASN A 192 -9.62 1.95 6.76
C ASN A 192 -8.33 2.41 7.46
N TYR A 193 -8.39 2.68 8.76
CA TYR A 193 -7.26 3.18 9.51
C TYR A 193 -6.15 2.13 9.68
N ILE A 194 -6.50 0.84 9.76
CA ILE A 194 -5.50 -0.24 9.75
C ILE A 194 -4.75 -0.28 8.42
N TYR A 195 -5.47 -0.08 7.31
CA TYR A 195 -4.89 -0.04 5.96
C TYR A 195 -3.97 1.16 5.75
N GLY A 196 -4.43 2.37 6.09
CA GLY A 196 -3.60 3.58 6.01
C GLY A 196 -2.34 3.45 6.87
N THR A 197 -2.49 2.95 8.11
CA THR A 197 -1.37 2.75 9.03
C THR A 197 -0.36 1.73 8.51
N TRP A 198 -0.81 0.61 7.93
CA TRP A 198 0.09 -0.36 7.31
C TRP A 198 0.92 0.26 6.19
N SER A 199 0.26 1.00 5.29
CA SER A 199 0.93 1.63 4.15
C SER A 199 2.01 2.62 4.60
N VAL A 200 1.67 3.52 5.54
CA VAL A 200 2.60 4.52 6.07
C VAL A 200 3.79 3.87 6.79
N LEU A 201 3.55 2.90 7.67
CA LEU A 201 4.63 2.24 8.41
C LEU A 201 5.55 1.42 7.51
N THR A 202 5.05 0.85 6.42
CA THR A 202 5.88 0.17 5.42
C THR A 202 6.71 1.18 4.62
N GLY A 203 6.13 2.34 4.28
CA GLY A 203 6.85 3.45 3.65
C GLY A 203 7.98 4.00 4.52
N PHE A 204 7.71 4.21 5.81
CA PHE A 204 8.70 4.67 6.79
C PHE A 204 9.85 3.68 6.97
N GLU A 205 9.56 2.37 6.96
CA GLU A 205 10.60 1.34 7.02
C GLU A 205 11.60 1.47 5.87
N THR A 206 11.13 1.53 4.62
CA THR A 206 12.05 1.56 3.47
C THR A 206 12.72 2.92 3.29
N ALA A 207 12.08 4.00 3.74
CA ALA A 207 12.65 5.35 3.79
C ALA A 207 13.68 5.54 4.93
N GLY A 208 13.89 4.53 5.79
CA GLY A 208 14.89 4.58 6.85
C GLY A 208 14.50 5.43 8.07
N VAL A 209 13.20 5.68 8.28
CA VAL A 209 12.73 6.36 9.49
C VAL A 209 13.04 5.48 10.71
N PRO A 210 13.71 6.01 11.75
CA PRO A 210 14.07 5.20 12.92
C PRO A 210 12.84 4.59 13.60
N LYS A 211 12.91 3.31 13.99
CA LYS A 211 11.80 2.61 14.70
C LYS A 211 11.39 3.29 16.02
N THR A 212 12.28 4.12 16.59
CA THR A 212 12.04 4.95 17.78
C THR A 212 11.29 6.25 17.50
N ASP A 213 11.01 6.57 16.23
CA ASP A 213 10.27 7.76 15.84
C ASP A 213 8.91 7.83 16.56
N PRO A 214 8.54 8.98 17.16
CA PRO A 214 7.31 9.12 17.92
C PRO A 214 6.05 8.74 17.12
N SER A 215 5.99 9.06 15.83
CA SER A 215 4.86 8.70 14.97
C SER A 215 4.75 7.19 14.80
N ILE A 216 5.87 6.49 14.64
CA ILE A 216 5.91 5.01 14.59
C ILE A 216 5.45 4.41 15.91
N ARG A 217 5.95 4.91 17.05
CA ARG A 217 5.62 4.37 18.37
C ARG A 217 4.15 4.53 18.72
N LYS A 218 3.58 5.69 18.41
CA LYS A 218 2.16 5.96 18.60
C LYS A 218 1.28 5.01 17.78
N ALA A 219 1.63 4.80 16.51
CA ALA A 219 0.92 3.90 15.61
C ALA A 219 0.97 2.43 16.08
N VAL A 220 2.12 1.98 16.58
CA VAL A 220 2.24 0.63 17.15
C VAL A 220 1.43 0.46 18.41
N THR A 221 1.46 1.43 19.33
CA THR A 221 0.59 1.41 20.52
C THR A 221 -0.88 1.32 20.11
N TRP A 222 -1.28 2.10 19.10
CA TRP A 222 -2.64 2.04 18.55
C TRP A 222 -2.98 0.68 17.98
N LEU A 223 -2.17 0.12 17.07
CA LEU A 223 -2.41 -1.20 16.49
C LEU A 223 -2.58 -2.28 17.57
N LYS A 224 -1.67 -2.32 18.55
CA LYS A 224 -1.77 -3.28 19.67
C LYS A 224 -3.07 -3.11 20.46
N SER A 225 -3.50 -1.87 20.71
CA SER A 225 -4.76 -1.58 21.40
C SER A 225 -6.02 -2.02 20.64
N LYS A 226 -5.92 -2.19 19.32
CA LYS A 226 -7.02 -2.62 18.44
C LYS A 226 -7.08 -4.13 18.22
N GLN A 227 -6.11 -4.88 18.76
CA GLN A 227 -6.15 -6.34 18.67
C GLN A 227 -7.36 -6.89 19.43
N ARG A 228 -8.07 -7.83 18.80
CA ARG A 228 -9.22 -8.50 19.39
C ARG A 228 -8.79 -9.70 20.23
N LYS A 229 -9.68 -10.17 21.10
CA LYS A 229 -9.42 -11.31 22.00
C LYS A 229 -9.05 -12.62 21.28
N ASP A 230 -9.44 -12.77 20.01
CA ASP A 230 -9.11 -13.93 19.18
C ASP A 230 -7.71 -13.84 18.54
N GLY A 231 -6.96 -12.77 18.82
CA GLY A 231 -5.63 -12.49 18.27
C GLY A 231 -5.64 -11.74 16.93
N GLY A 232 -6.79 -11.61 16.28
CA GLY A 232 -6.90 -10.91 15.01
C GLY A 232 -7.21 -9.42 15.13
N TRP A 233 -7.30 -8.77 13.98
CA TRP A 233 -7.78 -7.40 13.80
C TRP A 233 -8.94 -7.38 12.82
N GLY A 234 -9.79 -6.37 12.94
CA GLY A 234 -10.88 -6.13 11.99
C GLY A 234 -11.32 -4.67 12.03
N GLU A 235 -11.69 -4.15 10.87
CA GLU A 235 -12.23 -2.80 10.73
C GLU A 235 -13.44 -2.79 9.79
N ASP A 236 -14.50 -2.09 10.19
CA ASP A 236 -15.73 -1.95 9.42
C ASP A 236 -15.70 -0.67 8.56
N ASN A 237 -16.39 -0.69 7.41
CA ASN A 237 -16.61 0.48 6.57
C ASN A 237 -17.39 1.59 7.29
N VAL A 238 -18.14 1.28 8.36
CA VAL A 238 -18.76 2.31 9.22
C VAL A 238 -17.71 3.27 9.81
N SER A 239 -16.44 2.85 9.92
CA SER A 239 -15.33 3.74 10.36
C SER A 239 -15.10 4.95 9.44
N TYR A 240 -15.58 4.92 8.19
CA TYR A 240 -15.58 6.10 7.32
C TYR A 240 -16.59 7.15 7.78
N HIS A 241 -17.69 6.74 8.43
CA HIS A 241 -18.74 7.62 8.92
C HIS A 241 -18.51 8.10 10.35
N ASP A 242 -17.92 7.26 11.21
CA ASP A 242 -17.64 7.59 12.60
C ASP A 242 -16.18 7.27 12.96
N PRO A 243 -15.31 8.30 13.08
CA PRO A 243 -13.92 8.11 13.50
C PRO A 243 -13.76 7.46 14.89
N LYS A 244 -14.76 7.50 15.76
CA LYS A 244 -14.67 6.93 17.12
C LYS A 244 -14.53 5.41 17.11
N ILE A 245 -14.98 4.74 16.05
CA ILE A 245 -14.90 3.29 15.89
C ILE A 245 -13.74 2.84 14.99
N ARG A 246 -12.77 3.72 14.71
CA ARG A 246 -11.58 3.37 13.92
C ARG A 246 -10.84 2.16 14.46
N GLY A 247 -10.39 1.30 13.55
CA GLY A 247 -9.72 0.04 13.85
C GLY A 247 -10.62 -0.97 14.59
N THR A 248 -11.95 -0.86 14.50
CA THR A 248 -12.87 -1.80 15.15
C THR A 248 -13.86 -2.43 14.18
N HIS A 249 -14.17 -3.70 14.44
CA HIS A 249 -15.19 -4.50 13.76
C HIS A 249 -15.70 -5.53 14.79
N HIS A 250 -16.89 -6.09 14.56
CA HIS A 250 -17.49 -7.08 15.47
C HIS A 250 -16.80 -8.46 15.42
N THR A 251 -16.03 -8.71 14.37
CA THR A 251 -15.17 -9.90 14.13
C THR A 251 -13.80 -9.48 13.60
N SER A 252 -12.78 -10.32 13.81
CA SER A 252 -11.50 -10.19 13.12
C SER A 252 -11.64 -10.67 11.67
N THR A 253 -10.82 -10.14 10.77
CA THR A 253 -10.72 -10.62 9.38
C THR A 253 -9.27 -10.96 9.04
N ALA A 254 -9.07 -11.91 8.12
CA ALA A 254 -7.73 -12.29 7.67
C ALA A 254 -6.99 -11.11 7.03
N PHE A 255 -7.69 -10.31 6.19
CA PHE A 255 -7.17 -9.10 5.59
C PHE A 255 -6.63 -8.09 6.60
N HIS A 256 -7.44 -7.60 7.55
CA HIS A 256 -6.98 -6.58 8.50
C HIS A 256 -5.94 -7.13 9.48
N THR A 257 -6.04 -8.41 9.85
CA THR A 257 -5.01 -9.07 10.67
C THR A 257 -3.68 -9.08 9.94
N ALA A 258 -3.66 -9.41 8.65
CA ALA A 258 -2.45 -9.41 7.85
C ALA A 258 -1.82 -8.01 7.72
N LEU A 259 -2.63 -6.97 7.49
CA LEU A 259 -2.14 -5.58 7.44
C LEU A 259 -1.52 -5.14 8.76
N ALA A 260 -2.21 -5.41 9.88
CA ALA A 260 -1.70 -5.09 11.22
C ALA A 260 -0.38 -5.83 11.50
N LEU A 261 -0.28 -7.11 11.11
CA LEU A 261 0.97 -7.87 11.22
C LEU A 261 2.09 -7.26 10.38
N LEU A 262 1.86 -6.97 9.10
CA LEU A 262 2.87 -6.36 8.23
C LEU A 262 3.37 -5.02 8.79
N ALA A 263 2.46 -4.21 9.35
CA ALA A 263 2.78 -2.93 9.98
C ALA A 263 3.60 -3.07 11.28
N LEU A 264 3.27 -4.06 12.11
CA LEU A 264 4.03 -4.37 13.32
C LEU A 264 5.41 -4.95 12.98
N LEU A 265 5.50 -5.78 11.94
CA LEU A 265 6.77 -6.36 11.49
C LEU A 265 7.72 -5.29 10.93
N SER A 266 7.22 -4.35 10.12
CA SER A 266 8.03 -3.25 9.57
C SER A 266 8.61 -2.33 10.65
N THR A 267 8.03 -2.35 11.85
CA THR A 267 8.44 -1.55 13.00
C THR A 267 9.26 -2.34 14.03
N GLY A 268 9.62 -3.58 13.73
CA GLY A 268 10.49 -4.42 14.58
C GLY A 268 9.78 -5.11 15.74
N GLU A 269 8.46 -5.30 15.67
CA GLU A 269 7.67 -5.91 16.75
C GLU A 269 7.53 -7.45 16.61
N SER A 270 8.40 -8.11 15.83
CA SER A 270 8.29 -9.55 15.54
C SER A 270 8.24 -10.43 16.80
N GLY A 271 8.91 -10.04 17.87
CA GLY A 271 8.94 -10.78 19.14
C GLY A 271 7.70 -10.60 20.04
N CYS A 272 6.78 -9.68 19.72
CA CYS A 272 5.72 -9.30 20.66
C CYS A 272 4.56 -10.31 20.71
N PRO A 273 3.84 -10.43 21.85
CA PRO A 273 2.71 -11.34 21.99
C PRO A 273 1.60 -11.10 20.97
N GLU A 274 1.35 -9.83 20.61
CA GLU A 274 0.31 -9.46 19.66
C GLU A 274 0.59 -10.02 18.26
N VAL A 275 1.84 -9.94 17.79
CA VAL A 275 2.26 -10.53 16.51
C VAL A 275 2.06 -12.05 16.52
N LYS A 276 2.50 -12.73 17.59
CA LYS A 276 2.30 -14.18 17.73
C LYS A 276 0.82 -14.57 17.71
N ALA A 277 -0.02 -13.81 18.42
CA ALA A 277 -1.46 -14.05 18.43
C ALA A 277 -2.12 -13.83 17.05
N GLY A 278 -1.70 -12.80 16.31
CA GLY A 278 -2.16 -12.56 14.94
C GLY A 278 -1.74 -13.65 13.95
N VAL A 279 -0.50 -14.12 14.05
CA VAL A 279 -0.01 -15.26 13.25
C VAL A 279 -0.83 -16.51 13.53
N ASN A 280 -1.08 -16.82 14.81
CA ASN A 280 -1.92 -17.95 15.20
C ASN A 280 -3.37 -17.81 14.72
N TYR A 281 -3.92 -16.59 14.74
CA TYR A 281 -5.23 -16.31 14.17
C TYR A 281 -5.26 -16.65 12.67
N LEU A 282 -4.28 -16.20 11.88
CA LEU A 282 -4.24 -16.52 10.46
C LEU A 282 -4.13 -18.03 10.23
N LEU A 283 -3.18 -18.71 10.89
CA LEU A 283 -3.01 -20.16 10.73
C LEU A 283 -4.27 -20.95 11.08
N LYS A 284 -4.99 -20.56 12.14
CA LYS A 284 -6.23 -21.22 12.57
C LYS A 284 -7.40 -21.02 11.60
N ASN A 285 -7.43 -19.89 10.89
CA ASN A 285 -8.55 -19.51 10.02
C ASN A 285 -8.29 -19.78 8.53
N GLN A 286 -7.15 -20.38 8.18
CA GLN A 286 -6.89 -20.86 6.83
C GLN A 286 -7.86 -21.98 6.47
N GLN A 287 -8.46 -21.90 5.28
CA GLN A 287 -9.41 -22.88 4.78
C GLN A 287 -8.68 -24.09 4.16
N VAL A 288 -9.44 -25.15 3.88
CA VAL A 288 -8.90 -26.41 3.32
C VAL A 288 -8.24 -26.25 1.94
N ASP A 289 -8.60 -25.19 1.20
CA ASP A 289 -8.02 -24.84 -0.10
C ASP A 289 -6.72 -24.03 0.02
N GLY A 290 -6.29 -23.70 1.25
CA GLY A 290 -5.09 -22.92 1.54
C GLY A 290 -5.29 -21.40 1.55
N TYR A 291 -6.50 -20.90 1.27
CA TYR A 291 -6.79 -19.46 1.32
C TYR A 291 -7.56 -19.05 2.57
N TRP A 292 -7.77 -17.75 2.74
CA TRP A 292 -8.75 -17.21 3.68
C TRP A 292 -9.94 -16.65 2.90
N ASN A 293 -11.06 -16.54 3.58
CA ASN A 293 -12.27 -15.98 2.99
C ASN A 293 -12.79 -14.87 3.89
N GLY A 294 -12.86 -13.66 3.37
CA GLY A 294 -13.61 -12.54 3.94
C GLY A 294 -14.83 -12.29 3.07
N THR A 295 -16.01 -12.14 3.66
CA THR A 295 -17.24 -11.81 2.91
C THR A 295 -17.42 -10.30 2.72
N SER A 296 -16.90 -9.50 3.65
CA SER A 296 -17.04 -8.03 3.67
C SER A 296 -16.37 -7.32 2.50
N PHE A 297 -16.89 -6.14 2.15
CA PHE A 297 -16.19 -5.17 1.31
C PHE A 297 -14.98 -4.61 2.06
N ASN A 298 -13.83 -4.52 1.39
CA ASN A 298 -12.52 -4.28 2.02
C ASN A 298 -11.81 -3.02 1.49
N ALA A 299 -12.46 -2.27 0.61
CA ALA A 299 -11.99 -0.98 0.12
C ALA A 299 -13.16 -0.09 -0.28
N PRO A 300 -13.07 1.24 -0.15
CA PRO A 300 -13.96 2.15 -0.84
C PRO A 300 -13.46 2.43 -2.28
N GLY A 301 -14.37 2.68 -3.21
CA GLY A 301 -14.03 3.54 -4.36
C GLY A 301 -14.16 5.01 -3.95
N PHE A 302 -15.27 5.33 -3.27
CA PHE A 302 -15.51 6.63 -2.65
C PHE A 302 -15.95 6.41 -1.19
N PRO A 303 -15.15 6.81 -0.18
CA PRO A 303 -15.51 6.71 1.22
C PRO A 303 -16.93 7.20 1.48
N LYS A 304 -17.69 6.47 2.31
CA LYS A 304 -19.10 6.74 2.66
C LYS A 304 -20.13 6.49 1.55
N VAL A 305 -19.73 6.27 0.31
CA VAL A 305 -20.64 6.24 -0.84
C VAL A 305 -20.59 4.90 -1.58
N PHE A 306 -19.39 4.41 -1.88
CA PHE A 306 -19.21 3.27 -2.76
C PHE A 306 -18.08 2.36 -2.29
N TYR A 307 -18.39 1.07 -2.13
CA TYR A 307 -17.46 0.07 -1.60
C TYR A 307 -17.20 -1.06 -2.60
N LEU A 308 -15.95 -1.51 -2.60
CA LEU A 308 -15.34 -2.49 -3.47
C LEU A 308 -14.91 -3.71 -2.66
N LYS A 309 -14.82 -4.84 -3.35
CA LYS A 309 -14.21 -6.05 -2.82
C LYS A 309 -13.06 -6.47 -3.72
N TYR A 310 -11.86 -6.36 -3.19
CA TYR A 310 -10.67 -7.00 -3.77
C TYR A 310 -10.65 -8.46 -3.33
N HIS A 311 -11.00 -9.35 -4.25
CA HIS A 311 -11.07 -10.78 -3.98
C HIS A 311 -9.70 -11.43 -3.72
N GLY A 312 -8.60 -10.79 -4.16
CA GLY A 312 -7.24 -11.25 -3.90
C GLY A 312 -6.74 -10.97 -2.48
N TYR A 313 -7.32 -9.99 -1.78
CA TYR A 313 -6.78 -9.50 -0.50
C TYR A 313 -6.76 -10.58 0.59
N ASP A 314 -7.82 -11.40 0.68
CA ASP A 314 -7.87 -12.52 1.63
C ASP A 314 -6.95 -13.69 1.23
N LYS A 315 -6.32 -13.64 0.06
CA LYS A 315 -5.39 -14.68 -0.41
C LYS A 315 -3.95 -14.26 -0.16
N PHE A 316 -3.55 -13.12 -0.72
CA PHE A 316 -2.14 -12.74 -0.74
C PHE A 316 -1.70 -11.97 0.51
N PHE A 317 -2.54 -11.14 1.16
CA PHE A 317 -2.08 -10.43 2.37
C PHE A 317 -1.79 -11.38 3.55
N PRO A 318 -2.67 -12.35 3.90
CA PRO A 318 -2.35 -13.32 4.94
C PRO A 318 -1.07 -14.11 4.65
N LEU A 319 -0.89 -14.54 3.39
CA LEU A 319 0.33 -15.22 2.96
C LEU A 319 1.56 -14.31 3.10
N TRP A 320 1.44 -13.03 2.75
CA TRP A 320 2.51 -12.05 2.90
C TRP A 320 2.91 -11.87 4.36
N ALA A 321 1.95 -11.67 5.25
CA ALA A 321 2.20 -11.51 6.68
C ALA A 321 2.89 -12.73 7.28
N LEU A 322 2.41 -13.95 6.95
CA LEU A 322 3.02 -15.20 7.41
C LEU A 322 4.42 -15.41 6.83
N GLY A 323 4.60 -15.18 5.53
CA GLY A 323 5.90 -15.29 4.86
C GLY A 323 6.92 -14.32 5.44
N ARG A 324 6.51 -13.07 5.67
CA ARG A 324 7.36 -12.06 6.30
C ARG A 324 7.71 -12.43 7.74
N TYR A 325 6.73 -12.82 8.56
CA TYR A 325 7.02 -13.24 9.94
C TYR A 325 8.02 -14.40 10.00
N ARG A 326 7.82 -15.43 9.17
CA ARG A 326 8.77 -16.55 9.06
C ARG A 326 10.17 -16.07 8.69
N ASN A 327 10.29 -15.17 7.71
CA ASN A 327 11.58 -14.67 7.27
C ASN A 327 12.29 -13.83 8.33
N GLU A 328 11.55 -13.06 9.15
CA GLU A 328 12.09 -12.32 10.30
C GLU A 328 12.60 -13.27 11.39
N LEU A 329 11.94 -14.41 11.61
CA LEU A 329 12.43 -15.45 12.53
C LEU A 329 13.73 -16.07 12.03
N ILE A 330 13.80 -16.45 10.75
CA ILE A 330 15.02 -17.01 10.14
C ILE A 330 16.19 -16.01 10.22
N ALA A 331 15.92 -14.72 10.00
CA ALA A 331 16.96 -13.69 10.07
C ALA A 331 17.47 -13.40 11.49
N ALA A 332 16.75 -13.84 12.53
CA ALA A 332 17.12 -13.67 13.93
C ALA A 332 17.90 -14.87 14.50
N GLU A 333 17.95 -16.00 13.77
CA GLU A 333 18.74 -17.20 14.09
C GLU A 333 20.21 -17.04 13.67
#